data_AF-A0A392PW04-F1
#
_entry.id   AF-A0A392PW04-F1
#
_cell.length_a   1.000
_cell.length_b   1.000
_cell.length_c   1.000
_cell.angle_alpha   90.00
_cell.angle_beta   90.00
_cell.angle_gamma   90.00
#
_symmetry.space_group_name_H-M   'P 1'
#
loop_
_entity.id
_entity.type
_entity.pdbx_description
1 polymer ?
#
loop_
_entity_poly.entity_id
_entity_poly.type
_entity_poly.pdbx_seq_one_letter_code
_entity_poly.pdbx_strand_id
1 'polypeptide(L)' 'MHLQVDSSMASDKALELDAALGSCSVQYREIQGQESQKFLSYFKPCLIPVEGVFTSKQGNLNGEYQVSLYT' A
#
# COMPACT_ATOMS: atom_id res chain seq x y z
N MET A 1 -2.62 17.60 -7.26
CA MET A 1 -3.91 16.88 -7.37
C MET A 1 -3.72 15.48 -8.00
N HIS A 2 -2.81 14.65 -7.47
CA HIS A 2 -2.54 13.31 -8.04
C HIS A 2 -2.92 12.15 -7.11
N LEU A 3 -3.04 12.40 -5.80
CA LEU A 3 -3.33 11.36 -4.79
C LEU A 3 -4.77 10.81 -4.82
N GLN A 4 -5.72 11.57 -5.36
CA GLN A 4 -7.14 11.17 -5.33
C GLN A 4 -7.44 10.02 -6.31
N VAL A 5 -6.73 9.96 -7.44
CA VAL A 5 -6.94 8.93 -8.48
C VAL A 5 -6.49 7.56 -7.98
N ASP A 6 -5.36 7.49 -7.28
CA ASP A 6 -4.83 6.23 -6.76
C ASP A 6 -5.71 5.67 -5.62
N SER A 7 -6.22 6.55 -4.74
CA SER A 7 -7.09 6.11 -3.64
C SER A 7 -8.46 5.61 -4.13
N SER A 8 -9.04 6.23 -5.17
CA SER A 8 -10.30 5.72 -5.73
C SER A 8 -10.10 4.39 -6.43
N MET A 9 -9.02 4.26 -7.22
CA MET A 9 -8.69 2.99 -7.88
C MET A 9 -8.44 1.86 -6.88
N ALA A 10 -7.74 2.13 -5.77
CA ALA A 10 -7.54 1.15 -4.71
C ALA A 10 -8.86 0.70 -4.07
N SER A 11 -9.79 1.62 -3.84
CA SER A 11 -11.13 1.32 -3.31
C SER A 11 -11.92 0.44 -4.26
N ASP A 12 -11.94 0.79 -5.55
CA ASP A 12 -12.67 0.02 -6.57
C ASP A 12 -12.12 -1.41 -6.70
N LYS A 13 -10.78 -1.56 -6.64
CA LYS A 13 -10.14 -2.87 -6.66
C LYS A 13 -10.40 -3.71 -5.42
N ALA A 14 -10.53 -3.10 -4.24
CA ALA A 14 -10.93 -3.82 -3.04
C ALA A 14 -12.36 -4.39 -3.16
N LEU A 15 -13.29 -3.61 -3.71
CA LEU A 15 -14.66 -4.06 -3.98
C LEU A 15 -14.73 -5.17 -5.02
N GLU A 16 -13.99 -5.04 -6.14
CA GLU A 16 -13.92 -6.05 -7.19
C GLU A 16 -13.38 -7.38 -6.64
N LEU A 17 -12.35 -7.33 -5.79
CA LEU A 17 -11.77 -8.51 -5.17
C LEU A 17 -12.72 -9.17 -4.17
N ASP A 18 -13.40 -8.40 -3.32
CA ASP A 18 -14.39 -8.93 -2.38
C ASP A 18 -15.53 -9.64 -3.12
N ALA A 19 -16.04 -9.03 -4.21
CA ALA A 19 -17.04 -9.64 -5.06
C ALA A 19 -16.56 -10.99 -5.64
N ALA A 20 -15.32 -11.04 -6.14
CA ALA A 20 -14.71 -12.26 -6.67
C ALA A 20 -14.50 -13.37 -5.60
N LEU A 21 -14.40 -12.99 -4.32
CA LEU A 21 -14.20 -13.91 -3.19
C LEU A 21 -15.51 -14.27 -2.46
N GLY A 22 -16.67 -13.90 -3.01
CA GLY A 22 -17.98 -14.24 -2.45
C GLY A 22 -18.56 -13.24 -1.45
N SER A 23 -18.08 -11.99 -1.45
CA SER A 23 -18.67 -10.84 -0.72
C SER A 23 -18.79 -11.05 0.79
N CYS A 24 -17.81 -11.72 1.38
CA CYS A 24 -17.79 -12.04 2.81
C CYS A 24 -16.57 -11.44 3.53
N SER A 25 -15.76 -10.62 2.85
CA SER A 25 -14.59 -10.00 3.46
C SER A 25 -14.96 -8.74 4.25
N VAL A 26 -14.08 -8.36 5.19
CA VAL A 26 -14.15 -7.07 5.87
C VAL A 26 -13.08 -6.17 5.27
N GLN A 27 -13.49 -5.05 4.68
CA GLN A 27 -12.58 -4.09 4.06
C GLN A 27 -12.14 -3.03 5.07
N TYR A 28 -10.85 -2.71 5.03
CA TYR A 28 -10.25 -1.65 5.85
C TYR A 28 -9.55 -0.66 4.92
N ARG A 29 -9.71 0.63 5.21
CA ARG A 29 -8.96 1.70 4.54
C ARG A 29 -7.80 2.11 5.43
N GLU A 30 -6.59 1.81 4.98
CA GLU A 30 -5.36 2.17 5.69
C GLU A 30 -4.76 3.43 5.07
N ILE A 31 -4.37 4.39 5.91
CA ILE A 31 -3.73 5.65 5.50
C ILE A 31 -2.30 5.61 6.03
N GLN A 32 -1.33 5.97 5.19
CA GLN A 32 0.08 6.00 5.58
C GLN A 32 0.29 6.84 6.86
N GLY A 33 0.89 6.24 7.89
CA GLY A 33 1.13 6.86 9.20
C GLY A 33 -0.06 6.83 10.16
N GLN A 34 -1.19 6.25 9.76
CA GLN A 34 -2.40 6.05 10.58
C GLN A 34 -2.97 4.64 10.43
N GLU A 35 -2.12 3.66 10.13
CA GLU A 35 -2.52 2.29 9.89
C GLU A 35 -3.04 1.61 11.16
N SER A 36 -4.00 0.70 10.98
CA SER A 36 -4.55 -0.08 12.06
C SER A 36 -3.51 -1.03 12.67
N GLN A 37 -3.65 -1.31 13.98
CA GLN A 37 -2.78 -2.29 14.65
C GLN A 37 -2.86 -3.67 13.99
N LYS A 38 -4.04 -4.05 13.47
CA LYS A 38 -4.23 -5.30 12.75
C LYS A 38 -3.38 -5.34 11.47
N PHE A 39 -3.43 -4.27 10.68
CA PHE A 39 -2.62 -4.16 9.47
C PHE A 39 -1.10 -4.20 9.78
N LEU A 40 -0.66 -3.39 10.75
CA LEU A 40 0.75 -3.36 11.15
C LEU A 40 1.26 -4.71 11.70
N SER A 41 0.39 -5.49 12.36
CA SER A 41 0.78 -6.79 12.92
C SER A 41 1.18 -7.83 11.87
N TYR A 42 0.80 -7.64 10.60
CA TYR A 42 1.15 -8.54 9.50
C TYR A 42 2.61 -8.39 9.02
N PHE A 43 3.25 -7.23 9.26
CA PHE A 43 4.60 -6.93 8.79
C PHE A 43 5.59 -6.94 9.96
N LYS A 44 6.29 -8.06 10.17
CA LYS A 44 7.30 -8.21 11.23
C LYS A 44 8.71 -8.30 10.63
N PRO A 45 9.72 -7.59 11.17
CA PRO A 45 9.67 -6.79 12.41
C PRO A 45 8.97 -5.42 12.26
N CYS A 46 8.89 -4.86 11.05
CA CYS A 46 8.24 -3.58 10.80
C CYS A 46 7.83 -3.40 9.32
N LEU A 47 7.02 -2.37 9.05
CA LEU A 47 6.71 -1.84 7.73
C LEU A 47 7.62 -0.62 7.47
N ILE A 48 8.33 -0.59 6.34
CA ILE A 48 9.26 0.49 5.96
C ILE A 48 8.65 1.26 4.78
N PRO A 49 8.18 2.51 4.98
CA PRO A 49 7.75 3.35 3.88
C PRO A 49 8.94 3.72 2.99
N VAL A 50 8.76 3.62 1.67
CA VAL A 50 9.75 4.08 0.69
C VAL A 50 9.37 5.48 0.23
N GLU A 51 10.33 6.39 0.23
CA GLU A 51 10.13 7.74 -0.29
C GLU A 51 9.91 7.75 -1.80
N GLY A 52 8.92 8.52 -2.24
CA GLY A 52 8.59 8.71 -3.65
C GLY A 52 7.13 8.41 -3.98
N VAL A 53 6.80 8.57 -5.26
CA VAL A 53 5.50 8.18 -5.82
C VAL A 53 5.76 7.04 -6.78
N PHE A 54 4.92 6.01 -6.75
CA PHE A 54 5.02 4.93 -7.73
C PHE A 54 4.80 5.51 -9.13
N THR A 55 5.75 5.30 -10.03
CA THR A 55 5.57 5.59 -11.44
C THR A 55 5.75 4.30 -12.22
N SER A 56 4.89 4.04 -13.21
CA SER A 56 4.95 2.83 -14.04
C SER A 56 6.21 2.75 -14.92
N LYS A 57 7.08 3.76 -14.88
CA LYS A 57 8.36 3.74 -15.58
C LYS A 57 9.32 2.82 -14.85
N GLN A 58 9.73 1.73 -15.50
CA GLN A 58 10.88 0.92 -15.11
C GLN A 58 12.14 1.80 -15.09
N GLY A 59 12.47 2.36 -13.93
CA GLY A 59 13.86 2.65 -13.61
C GLY A 59 14.61 1.32 -13.53
N ASN A 60 15.90 1.30 -13.87
CA ASN A 60 16.78 0.16 -13.62
C ASN A 60 16.69 -0.22 -12.14
N LEU A 61 15.83 -1.17 -11.80
CA LEU A 61 15.78 -1.79 -10.48
C LEU A 61 16.93 -2.79 -10.44
N ASN A 62 18.15 -2.29 -10.27
CA ASN A 62 19.31 -3.10 -9.94
C ASN A 62 19.19 -3.67 -8.51
N GLY A 63 18.02 -4.16 -8.07
CA GLY A 63 17.81 -4.78 -6.76
C GLY A 63 18.20 -3.97 -5.51
N GLU A 64 18.76 -2.77 -5.67
CA GLU A 64 19.24 -1.91 -4.60
C GLU A 64 18.09 -1.04 -4.13
N TYR A 65 17.38 -1.54 -3.12
CA TYR A 65 16.57 -0.70 -2.26
C TYR A 65 17.52 0.28 -1.56
N GLN A 66 17.34 1.59 -1.77
CA GLN A 66 18.11 2.56 -0.99
C GLN A 66 17.72 2.44 0.48
N VAL A 67 18.66 1.95 1.30
CA VAL A 67 18.48 1.86 2.74
C VAL A 67 18.75 3.24 3.34
N SER A 68 17.69 3.97 3.64
CA SER A 68 17.76 5.22 4.40
C SER A 68 17.61 4.92 5.90
N LEU A 69 18.56 5.38 6.70
CA LEU A 69 18.47 5.35 8.16
C LEU A 69 17.62 6.52 8.64
N TYR A 70 16.40 6.23 9.08
CA TYR A 70 15.55 7.20 9.78
C TYR A 70 16.02 7.29 11.24
N THR A 71 16.68 8.39 11.60
CA THR A 71 17.17 8.70 12.96
C THR A 71 16.12 9.49 13.74
#